data_AF-A0A7G4A5H2-F1
#
_entry.id   AF-A0A7G4A5H2-F1
#
_cell.length_a   1.000
_cell.length_b   1.000
_cell.length_c   1.000
_cell.angle_alpha   90.00
_cell.angle_beta   90.00
_cell.angle_gamma   90.00
#
_symmetry.space_group_name_H-M   'P 1'
#
loop_
_entity.id
_entity.type
_entity.pdbx_description
1 polymer ?
#
loop_
_entity_poly.entity_id
_entity_poly.type
_entity_poly.pdbx_seq_one_letter_code
_entity_poly.pdbx_strand_id
1 'polypeptide(L)'
;MPQIINSNAFVAIQDDLNILFEQVYKHEKKDRPEITFQVQSFLDNFSESLVSHCRQLFINVREEDVIYYKSKDKRKGAYSLDPFSNYAGALQLMVTLLIADQEDPTKRVFYYEMFIQLMNSCYRKGDMTSATAIWSGLRSHNLENYVDMKQISPESRLLWDECDVALANINNPITTINAHEELRRKLKGVLIPSLNPLIQIQANCKQVYDDRCAEAREKLKEIEPKLREIDQKMHQFLNQLQRDNSVWSQEYYNYMSTIYISQCQFEYLCLLREYDGHLGYPGVAKEFHKDQSAERLVGLLNRCFQENRELGVSPPNEEVIALLAEVEEFNRVYPGDFTLDLYDLVKENCHEVKAKNMGRYTSKIMTGLKQPRGTPGVWPEYEQEPQDVEYIQPAYDGIKLMTELDYTIAAREPNVTVKVPVGRMHCGFFKGIPKEQVVEEEFMLEIQDVQRIDYDLDDFETPLVQTFS
;
A
#
# COMPACT_ATOMS: atom_id res chain seq x y z
N MET A 1 -31.25 35.93 0.82
CA MET A 1 -31.19 34.48 0.57
C MET A 1 -31.56 33.75 1.85
N PRO A 2 -32.29 32.63 1.81
CA PRO A 2 -32.49 31.80 2.99
C PRO A 2 -31.15 31.17 3.40
N GLN A 3 -30.80 31.24 4.69
CA GLN A 3 -29.62 30.55 5.23
C GLN A 3 -29.75 29.05 4.97
N ILE A 4 -28.66 28.43 4.49
CA ILE A 4 -28.66 27.00 4.16
C ILE A 4 -28.70 26.13 5.42
N ILE A 5 -27.87 26.47 6.41
CA ILE A 5 -27.83 25.86 7.73
C ILE A 5 -27.92 26.98 8.77
N ASN A 6 -28.81 26.85 9.75
CA ASN A 6 -29.05 27.84 10.80
C ASN A 6 -28.81 27.30 12.22
N SER A 7 -28.04 26.22 12.31
CA SER A 7 -27.67 25.58 13.58
C SER A 7 -26.60 26.39 14.32
N ASN A 8 -26.48 26.16 15.62
CA ASN A 8 -25.74 27.06 16.51
C ASN A 8 -24.24 27.12 16.19
N ALA A 9 -23.58 25.97 15.98
CA ALA A 9 -22.15 25.93 15.71
C ALA A 9 -21.84 26.44 14.29
N PHE A 10 -22.71 26.16 13.32
CA PHE A 10 -22.61 26.69 11.96
C PHE A 10 -22.65 28.24 11.94
N VAL A 11 -23.64 28.83 12.61
CA VAL A 11 -23.77 30.29 12.70
C VAL A 11 -22.58 30.90 13.45
N ALA A 12 -22.10 30.28 14.53
CA ALA A 12 -20.95 30.78 15.28
C ALA A 12 -19.69 30.90 14.42
N ILE A 13 -19.37 29.87 13.62
CA ILE A 13 -18.20 29.93 12.72
C ILE A 13 -18.41 30.92 11.58
N GLN A 14 -19.63 31.05 11.06
CA GLN A 14 -19.96 32.09 10.08
C GLN A 14 -19.73 33.49 10.67
N ASP A 15 -20.11 33.71 11.92
CA ASP A 15 -19.89 34.98 12.62
C ASP A 15 -18.40 35.27 12.85
N ASP A 16 -17.61 34.28 13.27
CA ASP A 16 -16.15 34.41 13.41
C ASP A 16 -15.48 34.80 12.09
N LEU A 17 -15.83 34.12 10.99
CA LEU A 17 -15.32 34.43 9.65
C LEU A 17 -15.78 35.82 9.19
N ASN A 18 -17.01 36.23 9.51
CA ASN A 18 -17.51 37.58 9.22
C ASN A 18 -16.76 38.66 10.01
N ILE A 19 -16.44 38.42 11.28
CA ILE A 19 -15.65 39.34 12.10
C ILE A 19 -14.24 39.49 11.50
N LEU A 20 -13.59 38.38 11.17
CA LEU A 20 -12.26 38.40 10.52
C LEU A 20 -12.31 39.13 9.18
N PHE A 21 -13.34 38.89 8.36
CA PHE A 21 -13.54 39.62 7.10
C PHE A 21 -13.60 41.13 7.34
N GLU A 22 -14.43 41.60 8.27
CA GLU A 22 -14.61 43.03 8.53
C GLU A 22 -13.31 43.68 9.01
N GLN A 23 -12.58 42.99 9.90
CA GLN A 23 -11.27 43.44 10.38
C GLN A 23 -10.26 43.51 9.26
N VAL A 24 -10.10 42.46 8.46
CA VAL A 24 -9.16 42.41 7.33
C VAL A 24 -9.54 43.41 6.25
N TYR A 25 -10.82 43.63 5.99
CA TYR A 25 -11.26 44.55 4.95
C TYR A 25 -11.10 46.03 5.36
N LYS A 26 -11.26 46.35 6.64
CA LYS A 26 -11.23 47.74 7.16
C LYS A 26 -9.94 48.12 7.89
N HIS A 27 -8.94 47.24 7.94
CA HIS A 27 -7.73 47.48 8.74
C HIS A 27 -6.92 48.71 8.31
N GLU A 28 -6.33 49.41 9.29
CA GLU A 28 -5.26 50.36 9.05
C GLU A 28 -3.87 49.69 9.18
N LYS A 29 -2.82 50.35 8.70
CA LYS A 29 -1.44 49.82 8.76
C LYS A 29 -1.03 49.38 10.17
N LYS A 30 -1.49 50.11 11.19
CA LYS A 30 -1.13 49.92 12.60
C LYS A 30 -1.78 48.67 13.21
N ASP A 31 -2.95 48.26 12.70
CA ASP A 31 -3.74 47.15 13.25
C ASP A 31 -3.31 45.79 12.67
N ARG A 32 -2.47 45.79 11.63
CA ARG A 32 -2.06 44.57 10.91
C ARG A 32 -1.48 43.48 11.79
N PRO A 33 -0.53 43.74 12.70
CA PRO A 33 0.06 42.67 13.50
C PRO A 33 -0.98 41.94 14.34
N GLU A 34 -1.93 42.69 14.90
CA GLU A 34 -3.02 42.15 15.70
C GLU A 34 -3.99 41.32 14.85
N ILE A 35 -4.40 41.84 13.69
CA ILE A 35 -5.30 41.11 12.79
C ILE A 35 -4.63 39.86 12.21
N THR A 36 -3.34 39.92 11.86
CA THR A 36 -2.55 38.75 11.47
C THR A 36 -2.51 37.72 12.59
N PHE A 37 -2.33 38.14 13.84
CA PHE A 37 -2.38 37.24 14.99
C PHE A 37 -3.76 36.59 15.17
N GLN A 38 -4.85 37.35 14.98
CA GLN A 38 -6.22 36.82 15.07
C GLN A 38 -6.53 35.81 13.96
N VAL A 39 -6.14 36.11 12.71
CA VAL A 39 -6.26 35.17 11.58
C VAL A 39 -5.42 33.91 11.81
N GLN A 40 -4.19 34.07 12.29
CA GLN A 40 -3.32 32.94 12.63
C GLN A 40 -3.92 32.07 13.74
N SER A 41 -4.42 32.69 14.81
CA SER A 41 -5.05 32.00 15.93
C SER A 41 -6.28 31.20 15.49
N PHE A 42 -7.13 31.79 14.63
CA PHE A 42 -8.25 31.08 14.04
C PHE A 42 -7.79 29.85 13.23
N LEU A 43 -6.84 30.03 12.31
CA LEU A 43 -6.32 28.95 11.48
C LEU A 43 -5.65 27.84 12.30
N ASP A 44 -4.87 28.20 13.31
CA ASP A 44 -4.18 27.26 14.20
C ASP A 44 -5.19 26.45 15.00
N ASN A 45 -6.12 27.11 15.70
CA ASN A 45 -7.16 26.44 16.50
C ASN A 45 -8.03 25.50 15.64
N PHE A 46 -8.46 25.97 14.48
CA PHE A 46 -9.32 25.18 13.59
C PHE A 46 -8.55 23.97 13.03
N SER A 47 -7.34 24.18 12.51
CA SER A 47 -6.53 23.09 11.94
C SER A 47 -6.04 22.10 12.99
N GLU A 48 -5.70 22.53 14.21
CA GLU A 48 -5.36 21.62 15.32
C GLU A 48 -6.57 20.76 15.71
N SER A 49 -7.76 21.35 15.77
CA SER A 49 -8.98 20.60 16.02
C SER A 49 -9.26 19.56 14.94
N LEU A 50 -9.16 19.95 13.65
CA LEU A 50 -9.35 19.02 12.52
C LEU A 50 -8.34 17.87 12.55
N VAL A 51 -7.05 18.17 12.68
CA VAL A 51 -5.99 17.15 12.71
C VAL A 51 -6.18 16.21 13.89
N SER A 52 -6.54 16.76 15.05
CA SER A 52 -6.77 15.96 16.25
C SER A 52 -7.98 15.03 16.10
N HIS A 53 -9.11 15.57 15.63
CA HIS A 53 -10.32 14.78 15.42
C HIS A 53 -10.13 13.74 14.30
N CYS A 54 -9.51 14.13 13.19
CA CYS A 54 -9.18 13.21 12.10
C CYS A 54 -8.28 12.06 12.59
N ARG A 55 -7.26 12.36 13.41
CA ARG A 55 -6.40 11.32 14.01
C ARG A 55 -7.20 10.39 14.92
N GLN A 56 -8.07 10.93 15.78
CA GLN A 56 -8.92 10.12 16.65
C GLN A 56 -9.79 9.14 15.87
N LEU A 57 -10.37 9.60 14.76
CA LEU A 57 -11.16 8.73 13.89
C LEU A 57 -10.26 7.70 13.19
N PHE A 58 -9.08 8.12 12.70
CA PHE A 58 -8.14 7.25 11.99
C PHE A 58 -7.60 6.11 12.87
N ILE A 59 -7.19 6.38 14.10
CA ILE A 59 -6.65 5.33 15.00
C ILE A 59 -7.70 4.29 15.40
N ASN A 60 -8.98 4.64 15.31
CA ASN A 60 -10.12 3.75 15.55
C ASN A 60 -10.51 2.92 14.33
N VAL A 61 -9.96 3.23 13.15
CA VAL A 61 -10.12 2.38 11.96
C VAL A 61 -9.36 1.08 12.18
N ARG A 62 -10.06 -0.05 12.01
CA ARG A 62 -9.44 -1.37 12.06
C ARG A 62 -8.66 -1.60 10.78
N GLU A 63 -7.40 -2.00 10.90
CA GLU A 63 -6.52 -2.31 9.76
C GLU A 63 -7.15 -3.33 8.81
N GLU A 64 -7.79 -4.35 9.38
CA GLU A 64 -8.51 -5.39 8.64
C GLU A 64 -9.61 -4.84 7.73
N ASP A 65 -10.29 -3.76 8.15
CA ASP A 65 -11.38 -3.14 7.39
C ASP A 65 -10.86 -2.35 6.17
N VAL A 66 -9.58 -1.94 6.19
CA VAL A 66 -8.90 -1.31 5.03
C VAL A 66 -8.22 -2.37 4.17
N ILE A 67 -7.39 -3.23 4.77
CA ILE A 67 -6.54 -4.19 4.05
C ILE A 67 -7.37 -5.28 3.37
N TYR A 68 -8.49 -5.70 3.97
CA TYR A 68 -9.39 -6.72 3.42
C TYR A 68 -10.70 -6.16 2.90
N TYR A 69 -10.71 -4.88 2.53
CA TYR A 69 -11.89 -4.25 1.96
C TYR A 69 -12.39 -5.05 0.73
N LYS A 70 -13.69 -5.31 0.66
CA LYS A 70 -14.35 -6.04 -0.44
C LYS A 70 -15.49 -5.20 -1.00
N SER A 71 -15.34 -4.73 -2.23
CA SER A 71 -16.19 -3.67 -2.80
C SER A 71 -17.53 -4.11 -3.41
N LYS A 72 -17.92 -5.39 -3.40
CA LYS A 72 -19.05 -5.84 -4.23
C LYS A 72 -20.40 -6.07 -3.55
N ASP A 73 -20.46 -6.43 -2.29
CA ASP A 73 -21.71 -6.37 -1.52
C ASP A 73 -21.47 -6.83 -0.08
N LYS A 74 -22.23 -6.23 0.85
CA LYS A 74 -22.23 -6.39 2.32
C LYS A 74 -21.33 -5.40 3.05
N ARG A 75 -21.96 -4.30 3.51
CA ARG A 75 -21.64 -3.55 4.74
C ARG A 75 -21.44 -4.42 6.00
N LYS A 76 -21.37 -5.76 5.92
CA LYS A 76 -21.00 -6.65 7.01
C LYS A 76 -19.48 -6.71 7.09
N GLY A 77 -18.85 -5.72 7.71
CA GLY A 77 -17.41 -5.80 7.96
C GLY A 77 -16.79 -4.45 8.29
N ALA A 78 -16.79 -3.53 7.34
CA ALA A 78 -15.99 -2.31 7.41
C ALA A 78 -16.65 -1.11 8.14
N TYR A 79 -17.42 -1.37 9.19
CA TYR A 79 -18.11 -0.31 9.95
C TYR A 79 -17.15 0.70 10.59
N SER A 80 -15.88 0.34 10.81
CA SER A 80 -14.91 1.28 11.36
C SER A 80 -14.51 2.39 10.38
N LEU A 81 -14.77 2.23 9.08
CA LEU A 81 -14.50 3.26 8.07
C LEU A 81 -15.60 4.30 7.97
N ASP A 82 -16.83 3.97 8.39
CA ASP A 82 -17.97 4.86 8.25
C ASP A 82 -17.76 6.20 8.98
N PRO A 83 -17.31 6.24 10.26
CA PRO A 83 -17.08 7.53 10.94
C PRO A 83 -16.00 8.38 10.27
N PHE A 84 -14.91 7.76 9.80
CA PHE A 84 -13.82 8.46 9.13
C PHE A 84 -14.26 9.02 7.76
N SER A 85 -15.05 8.25 7.02
CA SER A 85 -15.59 8.64 5.71
C SER A 85 -16.66 9.73 5.85
N ASN A 86 -17.56 9.60 6.84
CA ASN A 86 -18.56 10.61 7.16
C ASN A 86 -17.91 11.93 7.54
N TYR A 87 -16.85 11.90 8.36
CA TYR A 87 -16.06 13.08 8.70
C TYR A 87 -15.53 13.80 7.44
N ALA A 88 -14.88 13.07 6.53
CA ALA A 88 -14.34 13.67 5.31
C ALA A 88 -15.46 14.28 4.43
N GLY A 89 -16.60 13.59 4.31
CA GLY A 89 -17.77 14.09 3.58
C GLY A 89 -18.39 15.33 4.24
N ALA A 90 -18.55 15.33 5.56
CA ALA A 90 -19.07 16.46 6.32
C ALA A 90 -18.15 17.69 6.22
N LEU A 91 -16.83 17.50 6.30
CA LEU A 91 -15.86 18.58 6.15
C LEU A 91 -15.87 19.16 4.73
N GLN A 92 -15.91 18.32 3.70
CA GLN A 92 -16.07 18.77 2.30
C GLN A 92 -17.35 19.62 2.14
N LEU A 93 -18.46 19.12 2.70
CA LEU A 93 -19.74 19.79 2.60
C LEU A 93 -19.74 21.13 3.34
N MET A 94 -19.22 21.15 4.56
CA MET A 94 -19.10 22.36 5.38
C MET A 94 -18.37 23.48 4.64
N VAL A 95 -17.24 23.18 4.00
CA VAL A 95 -16.47 24.15 3.20
C VAL A 95 -17.32 24.69 2.05
N THR A 96 -17.98 23.80 1.32
CA THR A 96 -18.82 24.17 0.17
C THR A 96 -19.96 25.10 0.61
N LEU A 97 -20.66 24.73 1.68
CA LEU A 97 -21.80 25.48 2.21
C LEU A 97 -21.40 26.86 2.73
N LEU A 98 -20.34 26.94 3.55
CA LEU A 98 -19.91 28.22 4.13
C LEU A 98 -19.52 29.25 3.06
N ILE A 99 -18.97 28.81 1.93
CA ILE A 99 -18.62 29.69 0.81
C ILE A 99 -19.87 30.00 -0.04
N ALA A 100 -20.69 28.99 -0.35
CA ALA A 100 -21.87 29.15 -1.19
C ALA A 100 -22.96 30.02 -0.55
N ASP A 101 -23.05 30.06 0.79
CA ASP A 101 -23.98 30.92 1.55
C ASP A 101 -23.61 32.42 1.45
N GLN A 102 -22.42 32.76 0.92
CA GLN A 102 -21.97 34.15 0.84
C GLN A 102 -22.55 34.89 -0.38
N GLU A 103 -23.52 35.76 -0.15
CA GLU A 103 -24.07 36.66 -1.18
C GLU A 103 -23.05 37.68 -1.70
N ASP A 104 -22.21 38.26 -0.83
CA ASP A 104 -21.20 39.25 -1.23
C ASP A 104 -20.02 38.53 -1.91
N PRO A 105 -19.75 38.80 -3.21
CA PRO A 105 -18.63 38.18 -3.93
C PRO A 105 -17.27 38.46 -3.28
N THR A 106 -17.14 39.59 -2.57
CA THR A 106 -15.92 39.95 -1.85
C THR A 106 -15.74 39.09 -0.60
N LYS A 107 -16.82 38.83 0.16
CA LYS A 107 -16.81 37.88 1.29
C LYS A 107 -16.54 36.46 0.81
N ARG A 108 -17.15 36.06 -0.31
CA ARG A 108 -16.93 34.74 -0.92
C ARG A 108 -15.45 34.51 -1.23
N VAL A 109 -14.77 35.50 -1.84
CA VAL A 109 -13.32 35.45 -2.08
C VAL A 109 -12.55 35.30 -0.76
N PHE A 110 -12.89 36.05 0.28
CA PHE A 110 -12.25 35.95 1.59
C PHE A 110 -12.39 34.55 2.20
N TYR A 111 -13.60 33.99 2.20
CA TYR A 111 -13.88 32.67 2.75
C TYR A 111 -13.09 31.60 1.98
N TYR A 112 -13.13 31.64 0.66
CA TYR A 112 -12.36 30.75 -0.20
C TYR A 112 -10.86 30.83 0.13
N GLU A 113 -10.33 32.04 0.31
CA GLU A 113 -8.93 32.26 0.68
C GLU A 113 -8.58 31.71 2.08
N MET A 114 -9.46 31.87 3.07
CA MET A 114 -9.30 31.27 4.40
C MET A 114 -9.25 29.75 4.36
N PHE A 115 -10.07 29.12 3.52
CA PHE A 115 -10.06 27.67 3.36
C PHE A 115 -8.85 27.15 2.59
N ILE A 116 -8.27 27.93 1.66
CA ILE A 116 -6.94 27.61 1.09
C ILE A 116 -5.88 27.55 2.19
N GLN A 117 -5.86 28.53 3.09
CA GLN A 117 -4.91 28.57 4.20
C GLN A 117 -5.14 27.41 5.18
N LEU A 118 -6.40 27.09 5.48
CA LEU A 118 -6.76 25.96 6.34
C LEU A 118 -6.35 24.61 5.73
N MET A 119 -6.59 24.42 4.43
CA MET A 119 -6.14 23.26 3.67
C MET A 119 -4.61 23.09 3.76
N ASN A 120 -3.85 24.17 3.52
CA ASN A 120 -2.40 24.14 3.64
C ASN A 120 -1.95 23.82 5.08
N SER A 121 -2.66 24.32 6.10
CA SER A 121 -2.40 23.97 7.50
C SER A 121 -2.58 22.48 7.79
N CYS A 122 -3.68 21.87 7.36
CA CYS A 122 -3.88 20.42 7.48
C CYS A 122 -2.80 19.65 6.70
N TYR A 123 -2.51 20.06 5.46
CA TYR A 123 -1.49 19.43 4.62
C TYR A 123 -0.11 19.43 5.27
N ARG A 124 0.36 20.60 5.74
CA ARG A 124 1.67 20.74 6.40
C ARG A 124 1.73 20.01 7.74
N LYS A 125 0.59 19.83 8.42
CA LYS A 125 0.47 19.06 9.68
C LYS A 125 0.47 17.55 9.46
N GLY A 126 0.42 17.08 8.21
CA GLY A 126 0.43 15.65 7.87
C GLY A 126 -0.96 15.03 7.77
N ASP A 127 -2.03 15.84 7.76
CA ASP A 127 -3.40 15.36 7.64
C ASP A 127 -3.91 15.48 6.20
N MET A 128 -3.72 14.41 5.43
CA MET A 128 -4.12 14.38 4.02
C MET A 128 -5.62 14.18 3.83
N THR A 129 -6.30 13.58 4.81
CA THR A 129 -7.75 13.40 4.74
C THR A 129 -8.45 14.73 4.83
N SER A 130 -8.14 15.55 5.83
CA SER A 130 -8.73 16.88 5.97
C SER A 130 -8.33 17.82 4.85
N ALA A 131 -7.05 17.80 4.44
CA ALA A 131 -6.58 18.60 3.31
C ALA A 131 -7.33 18.23 2.02
N THR A 132 -7.50 16.93 1.73
CA THR A 132 -8.25 16.44 0.57
C THR A 132 -9.73 16.81 0.65
N ALA A 133 -10.36 16.72 1.82
CA ALA A 133 -11.77 17.08 2.00
C ALA A 133 -12.00 18.57 1.74
N ILE A 134 -11.15 19.45 2.28
CA ILE A 134 -11.23 20.89 2.03
C ILE A 134 -10.97 21.20 0.56
N TRP A 135 -9.93 20.61 -0.05
CA TRP A 135 -9.63 20.74 -1.47
C TRP A 135 -10.80 20.31 -2.36
N SER A 136 -11.42 19.16 -2.06
CA SER A 136 -12.60 18.68 -2.78
C SER A 136 -13.78 19.64 -2.60
N GLY A 137 -13.96 20.22 -1.42
CA GLY A 137 -15.02 21.21 -1.14
C GLY A 137 -14.83 22.48 -1.96
N LEU A 138 -13.61 23.01 -2.04
CA LEU A 138 -13.28 24.18 -2.86
C LEU A 138 -13.54 23.98 -4.36
N ARG A 139 -13.40 22.74 -4.85
CA ARG A 139 -13.66 22.36 -6.24
C ARG A 139 -15.09 21.88 -6.51
N SER A 140 -15.89 21.69 -5.46
CA SER A 140 -17.22 21.10 -5.58
C SER A 140 -18.15 22.01 -6.38
N HIS A 141 -18.96 21.42 -7.26
CA HIS A 141 -19.99 22.12 -8.04
C HIS A 141 -19.49 23.34 -8.84
N ASN A 142 -18.22 23.33 -9.24
CA ASN A 142 -17.55 24.43 -9.92
C ASN A 142 -17.55 25.75 -9.12
N LEU A 143 -17.49 25.67 -7.79
CA LEU A 143 -17.45 26.83 -6.90
C LEU A 143 -16.35 27.83 -7.28
N GLU A 144 -15.20 27.32 -7.75
CA GLU A 144 -14.08 28.12 -8.28
C GLU A 144 -14.49 29.10 -9.40
N ASN A 145 -15.48 28.77 -10.22
CA ASN A 145 -15.97 29.65 -11.30
C ASN A 145 -16.71 30.87 -10.77
N TYR A 146 -17.26 30.78 -9.55
CA TYR A 146 -18.02 31.86 -8.92
C TYR A 146 -17.20 32.69 -7.93
N VAL A 147 -15.89 32.45 -7.88
CA VAL A 147 -14.92 33.18 -7.06
C VAL A 147 -13.96 33.93 -7.98
N ASP A 148 -13.81 35.24 -7.77
CA ASP A 148 -12.81 36.01 -8.52
C ASP A 148 -11.41 35.68 -8.00
N MET A 149 -10.81 34.61 -8.52
CA MET A 149 -9.47 34.12 -8.15
C MET A 149 -8.39 35.20 -8.27
N LYS A 150 -8.59 36.24 -9.10
CA LYS A 150 -7.64 37.37 -9.22
C LYS A 150 -7.60 38.25 -7.98
N GLN A 151 -8.64 38.20 -7.13
CA GLN A 151 -8.72 38.93 -5.87
C GLN A 151 -8.15 38.15 -4.68
N ILE A 152 -7.85 36.86 -4.83
CA ILE A 152 -7.12 36.08 -3.82
C ILE A 152 -5.67 36.60 -3.75
N SER A 153 -5.12 36.69 -2.54
CA SER A 153 -3.73 37.13 -2.38
C SER A 153 -2.75 36.27 -3.20
N PRO A 154 -1.63 36.86 -3.66
CA PRO A 154 -0.57 36.09 -4.32
C PRO A 154 -0.07 34.92 -3.47
N GLU A 155 0.03 35.10 -2.15
CA GLU A 155 0.49 34.07 -1.22
C GLU A 155 -0.45 32.86 -1.22
N SER A 156 -1.76 33.08 -1.08
CA SER A 156 -2.75 32.02 -1.09
C SER A 156 -2.88 31.36 -2.47
N ARG A 157 -2.72 32.10 -3.56
CA ARG A 157 -2.72 31.50 -4.91
C ARG A 157 -1.54 30.56 -5.13
N LEU A 158 -0.34 30.92 -4.68
CA LEU A 158 0.82 30.02 -4.75
C LEU A 158 0.57 28.75 -3.95
N LEU A 159 -0.01 28.86 -2.74
CA LEU A 159 -0.37 27.69 -1.94
C LEU A 159 -1.43 26.82 -2.62
N TRP A 160 -2.43 27.44 -3.25
CA TRP A 160 -3.44 26.73 -4.03
C TRP A 160 -2.79 25.94 -5.17
N ASP A 161 -1.97 26.57 -5.99
CA ASP A 161 -1.31 25.92 -7.13
C ASP A 161 -0.39 24.77 -6.69
N GLU A 162 0.36 24.95 -5.59
CA GLU A 162 1.19 23.89 -5.00
C GLU A 162 0.36 22.72 -4.46
N CYS A 163 -0.68 23.02 -3.68
CA CYS A 163 -1.52 22.00 -3.06
C CYS A 163 -2.42 21.29 -4.07
N ASP A 164 -2.91 21.96 -5.11
CA ASP A 164 -3.77 21.37 -6.14
C ASP A 164 -3.03 20.23 -6.86
N VAL A 165 -1.77 20.46 -7.25
CA VAL A 165 -0.93 19.43 -7.87
C VAL A 165 -0.61 18.30 -6.88
N ALA A 166 -0.24 18.63 -5.64
CA ALA A 166 0.12 17.64 -4.63
C ALA A 166 -1.07 16.74 -4.27
N LEU A 167 -2.24 17.33 -4.00
CA LEU A 167 -3.45 16.62 -3.63
C LEU A 167 -4.06 15.86 -4.82
N ALA A 168 -3.94 16.36 -6.04
CA ALA A 168 -4.31 15.59 -7.24
C ALA A 168 -3.47 14.30 -7.35
N ASN A 169 -2.16 14.37 -7.10
CA ASN A 169 -1.29 13.18 -7.11
C ASN A 169 -1.59 12.22 -5.96
N ILE A 170 -1.94 12.74 -4.78
CA ILE A 170 -2.35 11.94 -3.61
C ILE A 170 -3.67 11.22 -3.87
N ASN A 171 -4.59 11.82 -4.62
CA ASN A 171 -5.91 11.25 -4.89
C ASN A 171 -6.00 10.47 -6.20
N ASN A 172 -4.90 10.38 -6.96
CA ASN A 172 -4.84 9.56 -8.17
C ASN A 172 -4.33 8.14 -7.84
N PRO A 173 -5.10 7.07 -8.13
CA PRO A 173 -4.73 5.69 -7.85
C PRO A 173 -3.40 5.24 -8.47
N ILE A 174 -2.91 5.91 -9.51
CA ILE A 174 -1.63 5.58 -10.16
C ILE A 174 -0.44 6.11 -9.34
N THR A 175 -0.58 7.30 -8.76
CA THR A 175 0.54 8.02 -8.12
C THR A 175 0.47 8.02 -6.59
N THR A 176 -0.70 7.72 -6.01
CA THR A 176 -0.99 7.93 -4.58
C THR A 176 0.00 7.26 -3.63
N ILE A 177 0.41 6.01 -3.85
CA ILE A 177 1.37 5.33 -2.95
C ILE A 177 2.71 6.09 -2.97
N ASN A 178 3.22 6.42 -4.15
CA ASN A 178 4.48 7.17 -4.29
C ASN A 178 4.34 8.57 -3.67
N ALA A 179 3.21 9.24 -3.90
CA ALA A 179 2.96 10.58 -3.38
C ALA A 179 2.91 10.59 -1.83
N HIS A 180 2.25 9.63 -1.20
CA HIS A 180 2.24 9.49 0.27
C HIS A 180 3.64 9.19 0.82
N GLU A 181 4.39 8.28 0.20
CA GLU A 181 5.75 7.93 0.61
C GLU A 181 6.72 9.12 0.48
N GLU A 182 6.66 9.86 -0.63
CA GLU A 182 7.44 11.09 -0.81
C GLU A 182 7.09 12.16 0.22
N LEU A 183 5.79 12.35 0.48
CA LEU A 183 5.33 13.35 1.42
C LEU A 183 5.82 13.03 2.83
N ARG A 184 5.76 11.77 3.24
CA ARG A 184 6.28 11.32 4.54
C ARG A 184 7.76 11.66 4.70
N ARG A 185 8.58 11.42 3.67
CA ARG A 185 10.01 11.80 3.68
C ARG A 185 10.21 13.32 3.83
N LYS A 186 9.33 14.12 3.22
CA LYS A 186 9.41 15.60 3.25
C LYS A 186 8.95 16.18 4.60
N LEU A 187 7.84 15.70 5.15
CA LEU A 187 7.24 16.29 6.35
C LEU A 187 7.94 15.92 7.66
N LYS A 188 8.73 14.83 7.69
CA LYS A 188 9.43 14.33 8.90
C LYS A 188 8.50 14.17 10.12
N GLY A 189 7.21 14.00 9.86
CA GLY A 189 6.12 13.99 10.82
C GLY A 189 5.15 12.86 10.52
N VAL A 190 4.22 12.62 11.44
CA VAL A 190 3.21 11.57 11.28
C VAL A 190 2.21 11.94 10.18
N LEU A 191 1.85 10.95 9.36
CA LEU A 191 0.95 11.09 8.23
C LEU A 191 -0.39 10.40 8.50
N ILE A 192 -1.50 11.13 8.40
CA ILE A 192 -2.85 10.58 8.25
C ILE A 192 -3.13 10.52 6.74
N PRO A 193 -3.14 9.32 6.13
CA PRO A 193 -3.25 9.19 4.68
C PRO A 193 -4.67 9.50 4.18
N SER A 194 -4.81 9.81 2.89
CA SER A 194 -6.11 9.82 2.22
C SER A 194 -6.51 8.38 1.91
N LEU A 195 -7.52 7.84 2.60
CA LEU A 195 -7.89 6.42 2.48
C LEU A 195 -8.64 6.09 1.18
N ASN A 196 -9.43 7.02 0.63
CA ASN A 196 -10.23 6.78 -0.58
C ASN A 196 -9.43 6.21 -1.77
N PRO A 197 -8.32 6.84 -2.21
CA PRO A 197 -7.51 6.30 -3.30
C PRO A 197 -6.82 4.97 -2.91
N LEU A 198 -6.44 4.81 -1.64
CA LEU A 198 -5.79 3.59 -1.14
C LEU A 198 -6.76 2.40 -1.11
N ILE A 199 -8.04 2.62 -0.82
CA ILE A 199 -9.09 1.59 -0.89
C ILE A 199 -9.28 1.11 -2.34
N GLN A 200 -9.23 2.02 -3.32
CA GLN A 200 -9.30 1.65 -4.73
C GLN A 200 -8.09 0.81 -5.16
N ILE A 201 -6.88 1.17 -4.71
CA ILE A 201 -5.69 0.36 -4.96
C ILE A 201 -5.80 -1.00 -4.29
N GLN A 202 -6.27 -1.04 -3.05
CA GLN A 202 -6.47 -2.29 -2.33
C GLN A 202 -7.35 -3.25 -3.14
N ALA A 203 -8.44 -2.76 -3.71
CA ALA A 203 -9.33 -3.58 -4.53
C ALA A 203 -8.61 -4.13 -5.77
N ASN A 204 -7.77 -3.32 -6.43
CA ASN A 204 -6.98 -3.73 -7.59
C ASN A 204 -5.90 -4.77 -7.21
N CYS A 205 -5.13 -4.52 -6.16
CA CYS A 205 -4.14 -5.47 -5.62
C CYS A 205 -4.81 -6.79 -5.24
N LYS A 206 -5.99 -6.72 -4.61
CA LYS A 206 -6.75 -7.90 -4.20
C LYS A 206 -7.21 -8.73 -5.39
N GLN A 207 -7.63 -8.08 -6.47
CA GLN A 207 -8.00 -8.76 -7.71
C GLN A 207 -6.81 -9.47 -8.34
N VAL A 208 -5.65 -8.80 -8.46
CA VAL A 208 -4.42 -9.40 -8.97
C VAL A 208 -4.02 -10.62 -8.13
N TYR A 209 -4.09 -10.50 -6.81
CA TYR A 209 -3.81 -11.62 -5.90
C TYR A 209 -4.78 -12.79 -6.10
N ASP A 210 -6.08 -12.52 -6.23
CA ASP A 210 -7.09 -13.57 -6.44
C ASP A 210 -6.86 -14.31 -7.77
N ASP A 211 -6.50 -13.58 -8.84
CA ASP A 211 -6.15 -14.14 -10.13
C ASP A 211 -4.90 -15.03 -10.04
N ARG A 212 -3.85 -14.56 -9.36
CA ARG A 212 -2.62 -15.36 -9.09
C ARG A 212 -2.92 -16.60 -8.25
N CYS A 213 -3.80 -16.49 -7.25
CA CYS A 213 -4.22 -17.65 -6.44
C CYS A 213 -4.98 -18.67 -7.27
N ALA A 214 -5.85 -18.22 -8.18
CA ALA A 214 -6.58 -19.09 -9.08
C ALA A 214 -5.62 -19.82 -10.02
N GLU A 215 -4.68 -19.09 -10.64
CA GLU A 215 -3.63 -19.64 -11.49
C GLU A 215 -2.77 -20.68 -10.74
N ALA A 216 -2.30 -20.35 -9.53
CA ALA A 216 -1.55 -21.27 -8.69
C ALA A 216 -2.32 -22.57 -8.41
N ARG A 217 -3.61 -22.46 -8.07
CA ARG A 217 -4.47 -23.63 -7.82
C ARG A 217 -4.71 -24.48 -9.06
N GLU A 218 -4.90 -23.87 -10.23
CA GLU A 218 -5.03 -24.63 -11.48
C GLU A 218 -3.72 -25.33 -11.84
N LYS A 219 -2.58 -24.68 -11.66
CA LYS A 219 -1.28 -25.31 -11.89
C LYS A 219 -1.01 -26.46 -10.92
N LEU A 220 -1.41 -26.32 -9.65
CA LEU A 220 -1.37 -27.42 -8.69
C LEU A 220 -2.26 -28.60 -9.13
N LYS A 221 -3.47 -28.36 -9.64
CA LYS A 221 -4.31 -29.45 -10.17
C LYS A 221 -3.65 -30.21 -11.32
N GLU A 222 -2.79 -29.57 -12.10
CA GLU A 222 -2.05 -30.20 -13.18
C GLU A 222 -0.85 -31.02 -12.69
N ILE A 223 -0.10 -30.49 -11.73
CA ILE A 223 1.17 -31.07 -11.26
C ILE A 223 0.96 -32.10 -10.14
N GLU A 224 0.04 -31.88 -9.22
CA GLU A 224 -0.19 -32.78 -8.08
C GLU A 224 -0.47 -34.24 -8.48
N PRO A 225 -1.27 -34.54 -9.53
CA PRO A 225 -1.47 -35.92 -9.97
C PRO A 225 -0.16 -36.59 -10.42
N LYS A 226 0.72 -35.84 -11.11
CA LYS A 226 2.02 -36.32 -11.58
C LYS A 226 2.95 -36.59 -10.40
N LEU A 227 2.99 -35.67 -9.42
CA LEU A 227 3.75 -35.86 -8.17
C LEU A 227 3.24 -37.08 -7.39
N ARG A 228 1.92 -37.24 -7.25
CA ARG A 228 1.31 -38.40 -6.57
C ARG A 228 1.61 -39.71 -7.29
N GLU A 229 1.71 -39.72 -8.61
CA GLU A 229 2.10 -40.93 -9.35
C GLU A 229 3.55 -41.32 -9.03
N ILE A 230 4.46 -40.35 -8.96
CA ILE A 230 5.85 -40.58 -8.54
C ILE A 230 5.86 -41.09 -7.09
N ASP A 231 5.11 -40.46 -6.19
CA ASP A 231 5.00 -40.90 -4.78
C ASP A 231 4.46 -42.32 -4.65
N GLN A 232 3.45 -42.69 -5.44
CA GLN A 232 2.89 -44.05 -5.44
C GLN A 232 3.91 -45.08 -5.94
N LYS A 233 4.67 -44.77 -7.00
CA LYS A 233 5.74 -45.64 -7.51
C LYS A 233 6.84 -45.81 -6.46
N MET A 234 7.27 -44.71 -5.84
CA MET A 234 8.27 -44.75 -4.75
C MET A 234 7.77 -45.59 -3.57
N HIS A 235 6.53 -45.39 -3.12
CA HIS A 235 5.93 -46.18 -2.03
C HIS A 235 5.81 -47.66 -2.37
N GLN A 236 5.31 -48.01 -3.55
CA GLN A 236 5.17 -49.41 -3.95
C GLN A 236 6.53 -50.10 -3.96
N PHE A 237 7.54 -49.41 -4.50
CA PHE A 237 8.89 -49.92 -4.52
C PHE A 237 9.47 -50.04 -3.10
N LEU A 238 9.40 -49.00 -2.27
CA LEU A 238 9.86 -49.01 -0.89
C LEU A 238 9.20 -50.13 -0.05
N ASN A 239 7.92 -50.40 -0.26
CA ASN A 239 7.21 -51.52 0.37
C ASN A 239 7.69 -52.89 -0.13
N GLN A 240 8.00 -53.03 -1.43
CA GLN A 240 8.59 -54.26 -1.97
C GLN A 240 9.97 -54.50 -1.36
N LEU A 241 10.77 -53.44 -1.29
CA LEU A 241 12.06 -53.45 -0.64
C LEU A 241 11.92 -53.93 0.80
N GLN A 242 11.13 -53.27 1.64
CA GLN A 242 11.02 -53.64 3.05
C GLN A 242 10.56 -55.10 3.30
N ARG A 243 9.92 -55.74 2.31
CA ARG A 243 9.53 -57.17 2.36
C ARG A 243 10.57 -58.10 1.77
N ASP A 244 11.49 -57.57 0.97
CA ASP A 244 12.57 -58.31 0.30
C ASP A 244 13.88 -58.22 1.09
N ASN A 245 14.26 -59.36 1.66
CA ASN A 245 15.52 -59.57 2.41
C ASN A 245 16.64 -60.14 1.53
N SER A 246 16.46 -60.18 0.21
CA SER A 246 17.47 -60.69 -0.71
C SER A 246 18.64 -59.72 -0.90
N VAL A 247 19.83 -60.29 -1.11
CA VAL A 247 21.05 -59.54 -1.45
C VAL A 247 21.05 -59.28 -2.96
N TRP A 248 21.31 -58.03 -3.34
CA TRP A 248 21.33 -57.61 -4.74
C TRP A 248 22.65 -57.96 -5.43
N SER A 249 22.61 -58.12 -6.75
CA SER A 249 23.84 -58.13 -7.55
C SER A 249 24.45 -56.72 -7.57
N GLN A 250 25.77 -56.62 -7.70
CA GLN A 250 26.46 -55.33 -7.78
C GLN A 250 25.93 -54.46 -8.92
N GLU A 251 25.64 -55.06 -10.08
CA GLU A 251 25.09 -54.35 -11.24
C GLU A 251 23.69 -53.77 -10.94
N TYR A 252 22.83 -54.54 -10.27
CA TYR A 252 21.50 -54.08 -9.91
C TYR A 252 21.53 -53.02 -8.81
N TYR A 253 22.38 -53.20 -7.79
CA TYR A 253 22.60 -52.19 -6.75
C TYR A 253 23.08 -50.87 -7.35
N ASN A 254 24.11 -50.90 -8.20
CA ASN A 254 24.63 -49.70 -8.87
C ASN A 254 23.56 -48.99 -9.71
N TYR A 255 22.75 -49.74 -10.46
CA TYR A 255 21.64 -49.16 -11.23
C TYR A 255 20.61 -48.47 -10.32
N MET A 256 20.20 -49.14 -9.23
CA MET A 256 19.17 -48.59 -8.35
C MET A 256 19.66 -47.37 -7.56
N SER A 257 20.90 -47.39 -7.07
CA SER A 257 21.46 -46.30 -6.26
C SER A 257 21.84 -45.06 -7.08
N THR A 258 22.29 -45.24 -8.33
CA THR A 258 22.81 -44.12 -9.14
C THR A 258 21.89 -43.65 -10.26
N ILE A 259 21.06 -44.54 -10.81
CA ILE A 259 20.22 -44.19 -11.98
C ILE A 259 18.77 -44.01 -11.53
N TYR A 260 18.18 -44.98 -10.84
CA TYR A 260 16.75 -44.94 -10.50
C TYR A 260 16.40 -43.81 -9.53
N ILE A 261 17.13 -43.67 -8.42
CA ILE A 261 16.89 -42.58 -7.43
C ILE A 261 17.07 -41.22 -8.10
N SER A 262 18.16 -41.03 -8.85
CA SER A 262 18.45 -39.78 -9.54
C SER A 262 17.40 -39.44 -10.59
N GLN A 263 16.83 -40.43 -11.28
CA GLN A 263 15.73 -40.23 -12.21
C GLN A 263 14.45 -39.76 -11.47
N CYS A 264 14.07 -40.41 -10.36
CA CYS A 264 12.92 -39.98 -9.56
C CYS A 264 13.11 -38.56 -9.01
N GLN A 265 14.29 -38.24 -8.48
CA GLN A 265 14.64 -36.90 -8.00
C GLN A 265 14.56 -35.86 -9.12
N PHE A 266 15.11 -36.17 -10.29
CA PHE A 266 15.09 -35.27 -11.45
C PHE A 266 13.66 -34.98 -11.90
N GLU A 267 12.84 -36.00 -12.10
CA GLU A 267 11.44 -35.84 -12.52
C GLU A 267 10.64 -35.01 -11.50
N TYR A 268 10.83 -35.28 -10.21
CA TYR A 268 10.16 -34.57 -9.12
C TYR A 268 10.60 -33.08 -9.07
N LEU A 269 11.90 -32.81 -9.14
CA LEU A 269 12.43 -31.44 -9.17
C LEU A 269 12.02 -30.69 -10.44
N CYS A 270 11.93 -31.36 -11.58
CA CYS A 270 11.43 -30.76 -12.83
C CYS A 270 10.00 -30.28 -12.69
N LEU A 271 9.12 -31.10 -12.09
CA LEU A 271 7.72 -30.72 -11.85
C LEU A 271 7.60 -29.53 -10.89
N LEU A 272 8.42 -29.48 -9.84
CA LEU A 272 8.42 -28.34 -8.92
C LEU A 272 8.99 -27.07 -9.56
N ARG A 273 10.07 -27.19 -10.33
CA ARG A 273 10.59 -26.07 -11.12
C ARG A 273 9.57 -25.59 -12.16
N GLU A 274 8.75 -26.47 -12.71
CA GLU A 274 7.65 -26.10 -13.60
C GLU A 274 6.58 -25.28 -12.86
N TYR A 275 6.24 -25.67 -11.62
CA TYR A 275 5.35 -24.90 -10.75
C TYR A 275 5.93 -23.52 -10.41
N ASP A 276 7.16 -23.49 -9.90
CA ASP A 276 7.84 -22.26 -9.49
C ASP A 276 8.08 -21.32 -10.67
N GLY A 277 8.46 -21.86 -11.82
CA GLY A 277 8.67 -21.09 -13.05
C GLY A 277 7.38 -20.48 -13.60
N HIS A 278 6.22 -21.04 -13.28
CA HIS A 278 4.93 -20.50 -13.69
C HIS A 278 4.47 -19.33 -12.82
N LEU A 279 4.71 -19.40 -11.50
CA LEU A 279 4.20 -18.40 -10.54
C LEU A 279 5.22 -17.32 -10.15
N GLY A 280 6.49 -17.52 -10.49
CA GLY A 280 7.61 -16.67 -10.08
C GLY A 280 8.08 -16.99 -8.66
N TYR A 281 9.28 -16.51 -8.31
CA TYR A 281 9.84 -16.66 -6.96
C TYR A 281 9.47 -15.46 -6.07
N PRO A 282 9.06 -15.64 -4.80
CA PRO A 282 8.91 -16.89 -4.04
C PRO A 282 7.55 -17.60 -4.20
N GLY A 283 6.68 -17.09 -5.08
CA GLY A 283 5.38 -17.66 -5.41
C GLY A 283 4.23 -16.75 -5.03
N VAL A 284 3.08 -17.37 -4.73
CA VAL A 284 1.86 -16.67 -4.26
C VAL A 284 1.71 -16.94 -2.77
N ALA A 285 1.64 -15.89 -1.95
CA ALA A 285 1.44 -16.05 -0.51
C ALA A 285 0.05 -16.64 -0.21
N LYS A 286 -0.10 -17.36 0.91
CA LYS A 286 -1.42 -17.86 1.35
C LYS A 286 -2.35 -16.76 1.84
N GLU A 287 -1.77 -15.64 2.30
CA GLU A 287 -2.49 -14.50 2.84
C GLU A 287 -2.21 -13.25 2.00
N PHE A 288 -3.26 -12.53 1.61
CA PHE A 288 -3.16 -11.36 0.74
C PHE A 288 -2.16 -10.31 1.23
N HIS A 289 -2.19 -9.98 2.53
CA HIS A 289 -1.37 -8.92 3.10
C HIS A 289 0.14 -9.24 3.13
N LYS A 290 0.51 -10.50 2.88
CA LYS A 290 1.91 -10.97 2.78
C LYS A 290 2.35 -11.16 1.33
N ASP A 291 1.46 -11.02 0.35
CA ASP A 291 1.80 -11.17 -1.05
C ASP A 291 2.50 -9.93 -1.59
N GLN A 292 3.43 -10.14 -2.53
CA GLN A 292 4.16 -9.06 -3.23
C GLN A 292 3.23 -8.02 -3.86
N SER A 293 2.05 -8.43 -4.33
CA SER A 293 1.06 -7.51 -4.92
C SER A 293 0.48 -6.50 -3.91
N ALA A 294 0.52 -6.80 -2.61
CA ALA A 294 -0.02 -5.95 -1.55
C ALA A 294 1.07 -5.23 -0.73
N GLU A 295 2.32 -5.68 -0.81
CA GLU A 295 3.44 -5.27 0.05
C GLU A 295 3.54 -3.75 0.24
N ARG A 296 3.57 -2.99 -0.86
CA ARG A 296 3.72 -1.53 -0.80
C ARG A 296 2.55 -0.83 -0.12
N LEU A 297 1.33 -1.29 -0.38
CA LEU A 297 0.11 -0.73 0.20
C LEU A 297 0.05 -1.05 1.71
N VAL A 298 0.27 -2.31 2.07
CA VAL A 298 0.23 -2.78 3.45
C VAL A 298 1.35 -2.12 4.26
N GLY A 299 2.56 -2.02 3.70
CA GLY A 299 3.68 -1.34 4.33
C GLY A 299 3.40 0.14 4.62
N LEU A 300 2.78 0.85 3.68
CA LEU A 300 2.36 2.24 3.90
C LEU A 300 1.30 2.34 5.02
N LEU A 301 0.23 1.55 4.93
CA LEU A 301 -0.89 1.59 5.88
C LEU A 301 -0.45 1.22 7.30
N ASN A 302 0.26 0.09 7.46
CA ASN A 302 0.74 -0.38 8.76
C ASN A 302 1.59 0.68 9.45
N ARG A 303 2.49 1.33 8.71
CA ARG A 303 3.33 2.41 9.25
C ARG A 303 2.49 3.62 9.65
N CYS A 304 1.55 4.06 8.82
CA CYS A 304 0.64 5.16 9.17
C CYS A 304 -0.17 4.84 10.44
N PHE A 305 -0.71 3.62 10.57
CA PHE A 305 -1.45 3.22 11.77
C PHE A 305 -0.55 3.20 13.01
N GLN A 306 0.65 2.62 12.91
CA GLN A 306 1.61 2.56 14.01
C GLN A 306 2.00 3.97 14.48
N GLU A 307 2.49 4.82 13.57
CA GLU A 307 2.95 6.18 13.89
C GLU A 307 1.84 7.03 14.53
N ASN A 308 0.60 6.92 14.06
CA ASN A 308 -0.52 7.70 14.63
C ASN A 308 -0.98 7.18 15.99
N ARG A 309 -0.86 5.87 16.27
CA ARG A 309 -1.22 5.29 17.58
C ARG A 309 -0.18 5.59 18.66
N GLU A 310 1.08 5.75 18.29
CA GLU A 310 2.17 6.11 19.21
C GLU A 310 2.08 7.57 19.68
N LEU A 311 1.38 8.43 18.94
CA LEU A 311 1.13 9.80 19.36
C LEU A 311 0.03 9.90 20.42
N GLY A 312 0.28 10.69 21.47
CA GLY A 312 -0.75 11.07 22.42
C GLY A 312 -1.89 11.82 21.74
N VAL A 313 -3.13 11.47 22.09
CA VAL A 313 -4.33 12.12 21.57
C VAL A 313 -4.63 13.38 22.37
N SER A 314 -4.61 14.54 21.73
CA SER A 314 -5.17 15.77 22.29
C SER A 314 -6.68 15.82 22.06
N PRO A 315 -7.50 16.39 22.95
CA PRO A 315 -8.91 16.59 22.65
C PRO A 315 -9.07 17.68 21.57
N PRO A 316 -9.86 17.44 20.50
CA PRO A 316 -10.26 18.49 19.56
C PRO A 316 -11.12 19.56 20.24
N ASN A 317 -11.23 20.73 19.60
CA ASN A 317 -12.13 21.80 20.03
C ASN A 317 -13.59 21.37 19.80
N GLU A 318 -14.39 21.41 20.86
CA GLU A 318 -15.80 20.99 20.88
C GLU A 318 -16.67 21.76 19.86
N GLU A 319 -16.38 23.04 19.61
CA GLU A 319 -17.14 23.86 18.65
C GLU A 319 -16.98 23.37 17.21
N VAL A 320 -15.76 22.97 16.84
CA VAL A 320 -15.47 22.41 15.51
C VAL A 320 -16.12 21.04 15.34
N ILE A 321 -16.17 20.22 16.39
CA ILE A 321 -16.86 18.93 16.35
C ILE A 321 -18.37 19.14 16.23
N ALA A 322 -18.93 20.05 17.02
CA ALA A 322 -20.35 20.38 16.98
C ALA A 322 -20.76 20.85 15.58
N LEU A 323 -19.95 21.71 14.96
CA LEU A 323 -20.13 22.13 13.57
C LEU A 323 -20.18 20.95 12.59
N LEU A 324 -19.20 20.05 12.66
CA LEU A 324 -19.13 18.90 11.75
C LEU A 324 -20.32 17.96 11.97
N ALA A 325 -20.75 17.75 13.21
CA ALA A 325 -21.92 16.94 13.54
C ALA A 325 -23.23 17.58 13.04
N GLU A 326 -23.36 18.92 13.15
CA GLU A 326 -24.51 19.65 12.60
C GLU A 326 -24.59 19.52 11.07
N VAL A 327 -23.45 19.59 10.37
CA VAL A 327 -23.38 19.39 8.91
C VAL A 327 -23.65 17.94 8.51
N GLU A 328 -23.16 16.97 9.28
CA GLU A 328 -23.46 15.55 9.05
C GLU A 328 -24.95 15.26 9.23
N GLU A 329 -25.59 15.81 10.27
CA GLU A 329 -27.02 15.68 10.50
C GLU A 329 -27.83 16.35 9.38
N PHE A 330 -27.42 17.54 8.92
CA PHE A 330 -28.04 18.19 7.77
C PHE A 330 -28.01 17.30 6.52
N ASN A 331 -26.84 16.71 6.21
CA ASN A 331 -26.68 15.78 5.09
C ASN A 331 -27.56 14.53 5.23
N ARG A 332 -27.77 14.04 6.47
CA ARG A 332 -28.63 12.89 6.75
C ARG A 332 -30.13 13.20 6.59
N VAL A 333 -30.56 14.41 6.98
CA VAL A 333 -31.97 14.81 7.04
C VAL A 333 -32.51 15.28 5.68
N TYR A 334 -31.63 15.71 4.75
CA TYR A 334 -32.00 16.10 3.39
C TYR A 334 -31.53 15.07 2.35
N PRO A 335 -32.22 13.91 2.20
CA PRO A 335 -31.80 12.83 1.30
C PRO A 335 -32.31 13.04 -0.14
N GLY A 336 -32.19 14.26 -0.68
CA GLY A 336 -32.30 14.51 -2.13
C GLY A 336 -31.07 13.99 -2.85
N ASP A 337 -31.01 14.07 -4.19
CA ASP A 337 -29.72 13.92 -4.88
C ASP A 337 -28.91 15.18 -4.55
N PHE A 338 -28.29 15.15 -3.37
CA PHE A 338 -27.67 16.28 -2.73
C PHE A 338 -26.61 16.92 -3.63
N THR A 339 -26.05 16.16 -4.58
CA THR A 339 -25.13 16.70 -5.58
C THR A 339 -25.81 17.61 -6.62
N LEU A 340 -27.04 17.31 -7.03
CA LEU A 340 -27.84 18.18 -7.89
C LEU A 340 -28.39 19.37 -7.09
N ASP A 341 -28.89 19.12 -5.87
CA ASP A 341 -29.46 20.17 -5.02
C ASP A 341 -28.37 21.17 -4.56
N LEU A 342 -27.16 20.70 -4.22
CA LEU A 342 -26.03 21.56 -3.88
C LEU A 342 -25.48 22.30 -5.11
N TYR A 343 -25.53 21.69 -6.30
CA TYR A 343 -25.17 22.38 -7.54
C TYR A 343 -26.14 23.53 -7.84
N ASP A 344 -27.44 23.27 -7.76
CA ASP A 344 -28.47 24.28 -7.97
C ASP A 344 -28.37 25.36 -6.89
N LEU A 345 -28.12 24.99 -5.64
CA LEU A 345 -27.86 25.94 -4.56
C LEU A 345 -26.65 26.84 -4.82
N VAL A 346 -25.51 26.27 -5.22
CA VAL A 346 -24.31 27.04 -5.57
C VAL A 346 -24.62 27.98 -6.72
N LYS A 347 -25.32 27.51 -7.77
CA LYS A 347 -25.69 28.32 -8.93
C LYS A 347 -26.69 29.43 -8.60
N GLU A 348 -27.67 29.15 -7.75
CA GLU A 348 -28.67 30.12 -7.28
C GLU A 348 -28.05 31.15 -6.36
N ASN A 349 -27.13 30.73 -5.50
CA ASN A 349 -26.54 31.60 -4.48
C ASN A 349 -25.31 32.35 -4.95
N CYS A 350 -24.57 31.78 -5.90
CA CYS A 350 -23.33 32.33 -6.40
C CYS A 350 -23.52 32.91 -7.80
N HIS A 351 -23.68 34.22 -7.88
CA HIS A 351 -23.60 34.92 -9.17
C HIS A 351 -22.16 35.30 -9.49
N GLU A 352 -21.78 35.19 -10.77
CA GLU A 352 -20.50 35.68 -11.31
C GLU A 352 -20.49 37.22 -11.31
N VAL A 353 -20.19 37.79 -10.14
CA VAL A 353 -20.06 39.23 -9.94
C VAL A 353 -18.64 39.53 -9.51
N LYS A 354 -18.04 40.59 -10.10
CA LYS A 354 -16.68 41.00 -9.73
C LYS A 354 -16.62 41.40 -8.26
N ALA A 355 -15.75 40.75 -7.50
CA ALA A 355 -15.44 41.14 -6.14
C ALA A 355 -14.72 42.50 -6.09
N LYS A 356 -14.88 43.23 -4.99
CA LYS A 356 -14.07 44.43 -4.75
C LYS A 356 -12.60 44.04 -4.56
N ASN A 357 -11.69 45.01 -4.77
CA ASN A 357 -10.26 44.75 -4.65
C ASN A 357 -9.86 44.45 -3.20
N MET A 358 -9.84 43.17 -2.85
CA MET A 358 -9.47 42.68 -1.52
C MET A 358 -8.04 42.17 -1.47
N GLY A 359 -7.49 41.67 -2.57
CA GLY A 359 -6.17 41.03 -2.59
C GLY A 359 -5.05 41.90 -2.01
N ARG A 360 -5.15 43.24 -2.13
CA ARG A 360 -4.18 44.17 -1.51
C ARG A 360 -4.28 44.24 0.02
N TYR A 361 -5.46 44.00 0.57
CA TYR A 361 -5.74 43.99 2.01
C TYR A 361 -5.41 42.62 2.61
N THR A 362 -5.89 41.52 2.02
CA THR A 362 -5.59 40.16 2.49
C THR A 362 -4.12 39.83 2.35
N SER A 363 -3.47 40.15 1.22
CA SER A 363 -2.05 39.81 0.98
C SER A 363 -1.16 40.23 2.14
N LYS A 364 -1.30 41.45 2.67
CA LYS A 364 -0.44 41.90 3.79
C LYS A 364 -0.66 41.14 5.10
N ILE A 365 -1.86 40.63 5.32
CA ILE A 365 -2.17 39.79 6.46
C ILE A 365 -1.62 38.38 6.21
N MET A 366 -1.85 37.83 5.02
CA MET A 366 -1.41 36.49 4.61
C MET A 366 0.12 36.36 4.54
N THR A 367 0.86 37.36 4.06
CA THR A 367 2.34 37.37 4.08
C THR A 367 2.88 37.32 5.53
N GLY A 368 2.10 37.79 6.50
CA GLY A 368 2.47 37.81 7.91
C GLY A 368 2.19 36.49 8.65
N LEU A 369 1.45 35.56 8.04
CA LEU A 369 1.15 34.27 8.65
C LEU A 369 2.42 33.42 8.77
N LYS A 370 2.50 32.69 9.88
CA LYS A 370 3.58 31.73 10.10
C LYS A 370 3.26 30.45 9.37
N GLN A 371 4.30 29.82 8.82
CA GLN A 371 4.17 28.49 8.24
C GLN A 371 3.70 27.50 9.30
N PRO A 372 2.63 26.71 9.04
CA PRO A 372 2.15 25.68 9.96
C PRO A 372 3.25 24.68 10.26
N ARG A 373 3.42 24.32 11.54
CA ARG A 373 4.41 23.32 11.96
C ARG A 373 3.84 21.93 11.79
N GLY A 374 4.65 21.02 11.24
CA GLY A 374 4.29 19.61 11.11
C GLY A 374 4.08 18.94 12.47
N THR A 375 3.23 17.90 12.51
CA THR A 375 3.13 17.04 13.70
C THR A 375 4.50 16.36 13.90
N PRO A 376 5.09 16.40 15.12
CA PRO A 376 6.35 15.72 15.39
C PRO A 376 6.25 14.23 15.02
N GLY A 377 7.26 13.71 14.31
CA GLY A 377 7.35 12.28 14.01
C GLY A 377 7.66 11.48 15.26
N VAL A 378 7.07 10.28 15.36
CA VAL A 378 7.57 9.22 16.23
C VAL A 378 8.30 8.25 15.32
N TRP A 379 9.57 7.98 15.62
CA TRP A 379 10.39 7.04 14.85
C TRP A 379 10.49 5.77 15.68
N PRO A 380 9.84 4.67 15.27
CA PRO A 380 10.03 3.40 15.96
C PRO A 380 11.50 3.00 15.89
N GLU A 381 12.10 2.63 17.02
CA GLU A 381 13.49 2.14 17.09
C GLU A 381 13.66 0.71 16.53
N TYR A 382 12.57 0.07 16.11
CA TYR A 382 12.58 -1.35 15.74
C TYR A 382 12.26 -1.55 14.26
N GLU A 383 13.24 -2.08 13.53
CA GLU A 383 12.99 -2.83 12.31
C GLU A 383 12.08 -4.00 12.68
N GLN A 384 10.89 -4.07 12.07
CA GLN A 384 10.02 -5.24 12.23
C GLN A 384 10.79 -6.45 11.72
N GLU A 385 10.95 -7.48 12.57
CA GLU A 385 11.53 -8.76 12.15
C GLU A 385 10.77 -9.28 10.92
N PRO A 386 11.48 -9.88 9.95
CA PRO A 386 10.84 -10.44 8.76
C PRO A 386 9.79 -11.47 9.21
N GLN A 387 8.52 -11.22 8.86
CA GLN A 387 7.45 -12.14 9.16
C GLN A 387 7.59 -13.41 8.32
N ASP A 388 7.40 -14.58 8.94
CA ASP A 388 7.31 -15.84 8.21
C ASP A 388 6.13 -15.80 7.21
N VAL A 389 6.46 -15.93 5.93
CA VAL A 389 5.48 -15.96 4.83
C VAL A 389 5.26 -17.39 4.38
N GLU A 390 4.02 -17.86 4.50
CA GLU A 390 3.61 -19.14 3.93
C GLU A 390 3.14 -18.95 2.48
N TYR A 391 3.66 -19.79 1.59
CA TYR A 391 3.30 -19.78 0.16
C TYR A 391 2.35 -20.92 -0.19
N ILE A 392 1.56 -20.72 -1.24
CA ILE A 392 0.78 -21.80 -1.87
C ILE A 392 1.78 -22.74 -2.53
N GLN A 393 1.87 -23.96 -2.02
CA GLN A 393 2.79 -24.99 -2.52
C GLN A 393 2.07 -26.33 -2.69
N PRO A 394 2.59 -27.23 -3.55
CA PRO A 394 2.09 -28.59 -3.64
C PRO A 394 2.17 -29.32 -2.30
N ALA A 395 1.21 -30.22 -2.04
CA ALA A 395 1.30 -31.11 -0.89
C ALA A 395 2.55 -32.00 -1.01
N TYR A 396 3.40 -32.00 0.03
CA TYR A 396 4.78 -32.42 -0.08
C TYR A 396 5.11 -33.61 0.83
N ASP A 397 4.85 -34.83 0.34
CA ASP A 397 5.30 -36.08 1.00
C ASP A 397 6.54 -36.69 0.32
N GLY A 398 6.82 -36.30 -0.94
CA GLY A 398 7.87 -36.88 -1.79
C GLY A 398 9.30 -36.77 -1.26
N ILE A 399 9.71 -35.66 -0.63
CA ILE A 399 11.08 -35.52 -0.07
C ILE A 399 11.37 -36.55 1.01
N LYS A 400 10.42 -36.81 1.91
CA LYS A 400 10.59 -37.83 2.95
C LYS A 400 10.75 -39.21 2.31
N LEU A 401 9.92 -39.51 1.32
CA LEU A 401 9.96 -40.79 0.61
C LEU A 401 11.27 -40.98 -0.16
N MET A 402 11.76 -39.95 -0.84
CA MET A 402 13.05 -39.99 -1.52
C MET A 402 14.20 -40.25 -0.55
N THR A 403 14.15 -39.66 0.63
CA THR A 403 15.16 -39.83 1.68
C THR A 403 15.12 -41.24 2.27
N GLU A 404 13.92 -41.76 2.59
CA GLU A 404 13.73 -43.13 3.07
C GLU A 404 14.12 -44.19 2.03
N LEU A 405 13.85 -43.91 0.75
CA LEU A 405 14.20 -44.80 -0.34
C LEU A 405 15.73 -44.90 -0.51
N ASP A 406 16.42 -43.77 -0.43
CA ASP A 406 17.89 -43.70 -0.49
C ASP A 406 18.53 -44.52 0.64
N TYR A 407 18.08 -44.31 1.88
CA TYR A 407 18.53 -45.11 3.02
C TYR A 407 18.26 -46.62 2.86
N THR A 408 17.08 -46.98 2.34
CA THR A 408 16.68 -48.39 2.18
C THR A 408 17.48 -49.08 1.07
N ILE A 409 17.88 -48.35 0.03
CA ILE A 409 18.74 -48.86 -1.04
C ILE A 409 20.17 -49.05 -0.52
N ALA A 410 20.72 -48.07 0.19
CA ALA A 410 22.06 -48.16 0.79
C ALA A 410 22.20 -49.38 1.74
N ALA A 411 21.14 -49.71 2.48
CA ALA A 411 21.11 -50.88 3.37
C ALA A 411 21.22 -52.24 2.65
N ARG A 412 21.09 -52.28 1.31
CA ARG A 412 21.24 -53.50 0.49
C ARG A 412 22.55 -53.58 -0.29
N GLU A 413 23.52 -52.76 0.08
CA GLU A 413 24.87 -52.84 -0.50
C GLU A 413 25.39 -54.29 -0.46
N PRO A 414 25.82 -54.85 -1.61
CA PRO A 414 26.32 -56.22 -1.65
C PRO A 414 27.56 -56.36 -0.76
N ASN A 415 27.52 -57.29 0.19
CA ASN A 415 28.70 -57.65 0.97
C ASN A 415 29.74 -58.28 0.04
N VAL A 416 30.75 -57.51 -0.35
CA VAL A 416 31.83 -58.01 -1.20
C VAL A 416 32.66 -59.05 -0.43
N THR A 417 32.46 -60.34 -0.77
CA THR A 417 33.55 -61.33 -0.70
C THR A 417 33.90 -61.76 -2.11
N VAL A 418 34.74 -60.98 -2.79
CA VAL A 418 35.38 -61.44 -4.03
C VAL A 418 36.44 -62.49 -3.68
N LYS A 419 36.19 -63.75 -4.05
CA LYS A 419 37.25 -64.68 -4.46
C LYS A 419 36.83 -65.50 -5.68
N VAL A 420 37.28 -65.02 -6.86
CA VAL A 420 37.93 -65.75 -8.00
C VAL A 420 37.13 -66.87 -8.71
N PRO A 421 37.40 -67.26 -9.99
CA PRO A 421 37.73 -66.55 -11.22
C PRO A 421 36.70 -66.79 -12.36
N VAL A 422 36.88 -66.01 -13.42
CA VAL A 422 36.46 -66.15 -14.82
C VAL A 422 35.90 -67.52 -15.27
N GLY A 423 34.63 -67.55 -15.63
CA GLY A 423 34.02 -68.50 -16.56
C GLY A 423 33.19 -67.74 -17.59
N ARG A 424 33.74 -67.55 -18.79
CA ARG A 424 33.07 -66.84 -19.90
C ARG A 424 31.70 -67.45 -20.19
N MET A 425 30.66 -66.62 -20.22
CA MET A 425 29.46 -66.91 -20.98
C MET A 425 29.21 -65.76 -21.96
N HIS A 426 29.28 -66.11 -23.25
CA HIS A 426 29.09 -65.21 -24.38
C HIS A 426 27.61 -64.84 -24.53
N CYS A 427 27.29 -63.56 -24.40
CA CYS A 427 26.06 -62.97 -24.93
C CYS A 427 26.47 -62.07 -26.09
N GLY A 428 26.49 -62.63 -27.31
CA GLY A 428 26.92 -61.92 -28.51
C GLY A 428 25.81 -61.03 -29.06
N PHE A 429 26.01 -59.71 -29.03
CA PHE A 429 25.48 -58.78 -30.01
C PHE A 429 26.53 -57.68 -30.22
N PHE A 430 26.75 -57.33 -31.49
CA PHE A 430 27.71 -56.36 -32.07
C PHE A 430 28.93 -56.96 -32.78
N LYS A 431 28.87 -56.84 -34.11
CA LYS A 431 29.91 -57.16 -35.10
C LYS A 431 30.98 -56.07 -35.10
N GLY A 432 32.23 -56.51 -35.01
CA GLY A 432 33.36 -56.05 -35.83
C GLY A 432 33.91 -54.65 -35.60
N ILE A 433 34.98 -54.54 -34.82
CA ILE A 433 36.08 -53.58 -35.04
C ILE A 433 37.40 -54.29 -34.67
N PRO A 434 38.48 -54.23 -35.48
CA PRO A 434 39.76 -54.88 -35.18
C PRO A 434 40.50 -54.19 -34.04
N LYS A 435 41.26 -54.99 -33.29
CA LYS A 435 42.17 -54.57 -32.19
C LYS A 435 43.44 -53.91 -32.73
N GLU A 436 43.89 -52.87 -32.03
CA GLU A 436 45.27 -52.41 -31.72
C GLU A 436 45.15 -50.93 -31.27
N GLN A 437 45.76 -50.38 -30.21
CA GLN A 437 46.92 -50.68 -29.38
C GLN A 437 46.73 -50.08 -27.96
N VAL A 438 47.49 -50.63 -27.02
CA VAL A 438 47.62 -50.29 -25.58
C VAL A 438 48.40 -49.00 -25.38
N VAL A 439 47.97 -48.09 -24.48
CA VAL A 439 48.83 -47.39 -23.48
C VAL A 439 47.96 -47.02 -22.26
N GLU A 440 48.57 -47.17 -21.08
CA GLU A 440 48.07 -46.98 -19.71
C GLU A 440 47.71 -45.51 -19.38
N GLU A 441 46.63 -45.31 -18.63
CA GLU A 441 46.42 -44.10 -17.82
C GLU A 441 46.31 -44.51 -16.34
N GLU A 442 47.37 -44.22 -15.57
CA GLU A 442 47.23 -43.82 -14.17
C GLU A 442 46.73 -42.36 -14.16
N PHE A 443 45.63 -42.06 -13.46
CA PHE A 443 45.71 -41.34 -12.18
C PHE A 443 44.33 -41.24 -11.53
N MET A 444 44.37 -41.06 -10.21
CA MET A 444 43.26 -41.20 -9.28
C MET A 444 42.20 -40.11 -9.38
N LEU A 445 40.95 -40.50 -9.17
CA LEU A 445 39.86 -39.64 -8.72
C LEU A 445 40.12 -39.26 -7.25
N GLU A 446 40.42 -37.99 -6.99
CA GLU A 446 40.14 -37.37 -5.69
C GLU A 446 38.78 -36.68 -5.77
N ILE A 447 37.88 -37.15 -4.91
CA ILE A 447 36.60 -36.55 -4.57
C ILE A 447 36.91 -35.27 -3.78
N GLN A 448 36.34 -34.13 -4.16
CA GLN A 448 36.19 -33.01 -3.24
C GLN A 448 34.76 -32.49 -3.20
N ASP A 449 34.35 -32.27 -1.96
CA ASP A 449 33.03 -32.00 -1.44
C ASP A 449 32.36 -30.73 -1.98
N VAL A 450 31.04 -30.86 -2.09
CA VAL A 450 30.00 -29.90 -1.65
C VAL A 450 30.54 -28.56 -1.13
N GLN A 451 30.26 -27.47 -1.85
CA GLN A 451 30.13 -26.15 -1.24
C GLN A 451 28.79 -25.49 -1.60
N ARG A 452 28.11 -25.10 -0.52
CA ARG A 452 26.97 -24.18 -0.45
C ARG A 452 27.24 -22.93 -1.28
N ILE A 453 26.21 -22.47 -1.99
CA ILE A 453 26.19 -21.16 -2.61
C ILE A 453 25.48 -20.21 -1.62
N ASP A 454 26.27 -19.37 -0.97
CA ASP A 454 25.79 -18.13 -0.35
C ASP A 454 25.80 -17.03 -1.41
N TYR A 455 24.73 -16.25 -1.50
CA TYR A 455 24.65 -15.04 -2.34
C TYR A 455 24.80 -13.82 -1.44
N ASP A 456 25.92 -13.11 -1.56
CA ASP A 456 26.05 -11.71 -1.13
C ASP A 456 26.00 -10.79 -2.37
N LEU A 457 25.05 -9.87 -2.29
CA LEU A 457 24.80 -8.76 -3.21
C LEU A 457 25.78 -7.64 -2.89
N ASP A 458 26.84 -7.43 -3.69
CA ASP A 458 27.63 -6.19 -3.61
C ASP A 458 28.50 -5.86 -4.85
N ASP A 459 28.11 -6.31 -6.06
CA ASP A 459 28.84 -5.97 -7.29
C ASP A 459 27.95 -5.23 -8.31
N PHE A 460 27.66 -3.96 -8.04
CA PHE A 460 27.41 -2.97 -9.09
C PHE A 460 28.10 -1.64 -8.74
N GLU A 461 29.44 -1.64 -8.77
CA GLU A 461 30.20 -0.42 -9.05
C GLU A 461 30.95 -0.55 -10.40
N THR A 462 30.67 0.44 -11.24
CA THR A 462 31.17 0.72 -12.59
C THR A 462 32.68 0.57 -12.80
N PRO A 463 33.11 0.16 -14.02
CA PRO A 463 34.39 0.58 -14.58
C PRO A 463 34.22 1.81 -15.49
N LEU A 464 35.05 2.80 -15.21
CA LEU A 464 35.38 3.95 -16.05
C LEU A 464 35.69 3.55 -17.50
N VAL A 465 35.03 4.19 -18.46
CA VAL A 465 35.56 4.37 -19.82
C VAL A 465 35.93 5.84 -19.99
N GLN A 466 37.24 6.08 -20.10
CA GLN A 466 37.81 7.31 -20.63
C GLN A 466 37.51 7.41 -22.12
N THR A 467 36.98 8.54 -22.57
CA THR A 467 37.16 9.00 -23.95
C THR A 467 37.79 10.39 -23.95
N PHE A 468 38.95 10.47 -24.60
CA PHE A 468 39.63 11.70 -24.99
C PHE A 468 38.93 12.36 -26.18
N SER A 469 39.06 13.70 -26.22
CA SER A 469 38.79 14.65 -27.33
C SER A 469 37.34 14.98 -27.66
#